data_AF-A0A7S0X5W6-F1
#
_entry.id   AF-A0A7S0X5W6-F1
#
_cell.length_a   1.000
_cell.length_b   1.000
_cell.length_c   1.000
_cell.angle_alpha   90.00
_cell.angle_beta   90.00
_cell.angle_gamma   90.00
#
_symmetry.space_group_name_H-M   'P 1'
#
loop_
_entity.id
_entity.type
_entity.pdbx_description
1 polymer ?
#
loop_
_entity_poly.entity_id
_entity_poly.type
_entity_poly.pdbx_seq_one_letter_code
_entity_poly.pdbx_strand_id
1 'polypeptide(L)'
;MSSKRIPEWQPEAVAEGAPGAVAEDPTSSMPPPPPPPPRPSDFTFTDNGGSLEALRRDLSAFARERNWDQFHTPRNLLLAMVGEVGELSEIFQWRGDGACTPGLPDWTDQDKTHLGEEMADVLCYMVRLGDPGQG
;
A
#
# COMPACT_ATOMS: atom_id res chain seq x y z
N MET A 1 -0.88 37.28 -6.15
CA MET A 1 -0.97 35.81 -6.05
C MET A 1 0.41 35.24 -6.34
N SER A 2 1.17 34.90 -5.30
CA SER A 2 2.55 34.42 -5.44
C SER A 2 2.53 32.89 -5.54
N SER A 3 2.74 32.37 -6.76
CA SER A 3 2.82 30.94 -7.03
C SER A 3 4.12 30.39 -6.43
N LYS A 4 4.05 29.78 -5.24
CA LYS A 4 5.18 29.05 -4.66
C LYS A 4 5.30 27.71 -5.39
N ARG A 5 6.31 27.59 -6.25
CA ARG A 5 6.71 26.35 -6.92
C ARG A 5 7.32 25.40 -5.88
N ILE A 6 6.96 24.13 -5.93
CA ILE A 6 7.56 23.07 -5.09
C ILE A 6 9.00 22.83 -5.59
N PRO A 7 10.01 22.68 -4.71
CA PRO A 7 11.39 22.41 -5.15
C PRO A 7 11.52 21.03 -5.78
N GLU A 8 12.27 20.96 -6.87
CA GLU A 8 12.66 19.73 -7.55
C GLU A 8 13.72 19.00 -6.73
N TRP A 9 13.50 17.70 -6.49
CA TRP A 9 14.40 16.85 -5.71
C TRP A 9 15.63 16.45 -6.55
N GLN A 10 16.84 16.68 -6.02
CA GLN A 10 18.10 16.22 -6.63
C GLN A 10 18.80 15.23 -5.69
N PRO A 11 19.17 14.02 -6.15
CA PRO A 11 19.98 13.11 -5.36
C PRO A 11 21.41 13.63 -5.26
N GLU A 12 21.93 13.68 -4.04
CA GLU A 12 23.25 14.24 -3.71
C GLU A 12 24.39 13.53 -4.45
N ALA A 13 25.35 14.34 -4.90
CA ALA A 13 26.58 13.91 -5.53
C ALA A 13 27.45 13.12 -4.54
N VAL A 14 27.76 11.87 -4.88
CA VAL A 14 28.82 11.11 -4.23
C VAL A 14 30.14 11.82 -4.53
N ALA A 15 30.78 12.37 -3.51
CA ALA A 15 32.11 12.97 -3.63
C ALA A 15 33.14 11.88 -3.96
N GLU A 16 33.75 11.94 -5.15
CA GLU A 16 34.94 11.16 -5.48
C GLU A 16 36.13 11.65 -4.64
N GLY A 17 36.56 10.82 -3.69
CA GLY A 17 37.79 11.01 -2.92
C GLY A 17 39.01 10.44 -3.65
N ALA A 18 40.10 11.22 -3.65
CA ALA A 18 41.39 10.93 -4.29
C ALA A 18 42.09 9.64 -3.80
N PRO A 19 43.01 9.05 -4.59
CA PRO A 19 43.62 7.76 -4.27
C PRO A 19 44.85 7.89 -3.35
N GLY A 20 44.99 6.95 -2.42
CA GLY A 20 46.29 6.60 -1.84
C GLY A 20 46.38 6.65 -0.31
N ALA A 21 45.88 5.60 0.35
CA ALA A 21 46.44 5.05 1.58
C ALA A 21 45.79 3.67 1.81
N VAL A 22 46.54 2.59 1.65
CA VAL A 22 46.08 1.25 2.04
C VAL A 22 46.25 1.17 3.56
N ALA A 23 45.20 1.49 4.31
CA ALA A 23 45.10 1.15 5.71
C ALA A 23 44.79 -0.35 5.80
N GLU A 24 45.61 -1.11 6.52
CA GLU A 24 45.31 -2.52 6.78
C GLU A 24 44.04 -2.61 7.63
N ASP A 25 43.09 -3.43 7.16
CA ASP A 25 41.75 -3.55 7.72
C ASP A 25 41.80 -4.31 9.07
N PRO A 26 41.47 -3.68 10.21
CA PRO A 26 41.54 -4.30 11.53
C PRO A 26 40.42 -5.33 11.79
N THR A 27 39.57 -5.64 10.80
CA THR A 27 38.41 -6.51 10.98
C THR A 27 38.67 -8.01 10.84
N SER A 28 39.92 -8.44 10.60
CA SER A 28 40.29 -9.86 10.38
C SER A 28 40.04 -10.83 11.56
N SER A 29 39.41 -10.40 12.66
CA SER A 29 39.10 -11.24 13.83
C SER A 29 37.68 -11.10 14.37
N MET A 30 36.77 -10.39 13.70
CA MET A 30 35.36 -10.40 14.13
C MET A 30 34.63 -11.65 13.61
N PRO A 31 33.89 -12.37 14.47
CA PRO A 31 33.03 -13.44 14.01
C PRO A 31 31.99 -12.87 13.03
N PRO A 32 31.57 -13.64 12.01
CA PRO A 32 30.55 -13.19 11.08
C PRO A 32 29.27 -12.83 11.87
N PRO A 33 28.53 -11.79 11.44
CA PRO A 33 27.25 -11.47 12.06
C PRO A 33 26.33 -12.71 12.00
N PRO A 34 25.45 -12.88 13.01
CA PRO A 34 24.48 -13.97 12.96
C PRO A 34 23.65 -13.86 11.67
N PRO A 35 23.21 -15.00 11.09
CA PRO A 35 22.35 -14.98 9.93
C PRO A 35 21.09 -14.16 10.24
N PRO A 36 20.56 -13.40 9.26
CA PRO A 36 19.29 -12.71 9.45
C PRO A 36 18.21 -13.73 9.83
N PRO A 37 17.21 -13.34 10.65
CA PRO A 37 16.11 -14.24 10.97
C PRO A 37 15.45 -14.77 9.68
N PRO A 38 14.90 -16.00 9.68
CA PRO A 38 14.16 -16.51 8.53
C PRO A 38 13.06 -15.51 8.17
N ARG A 39 12.95 -15.16 6.88
CA ARG A 39 11.86 -14.31 6.42
C ARG A 39 10.53 -14.98 6.83
N PRO A 40 9.57 -14.23 7.41
CA PRO A 40 8.23 -14.74 7.62
C PRO A 40 7.74 -15.35 6.31
N SER A 41 7.10 -16.52 6.41
CA SER A 41 6.54 -17.30 5.30
C SER A 41 6.14 -16.41 4.12
N ASP A 42 6.73 -16.66 2.96
CA ASP A 42 6.52 -15.89 1.74
C ASP A 42 5.01 -15.76 1.49
N PHE A 43 4.47 -14.58 1.81
CA PHE A 43 3.12 -14.23 1.41
C PHE A 43 3.09 -14.36 -0.11
N THR A 44 2.32 -15.32 -0.59
CA THR A 44 2.09 -15.53 -2.00
C THR A 44 0.60 -15.37 -2.23
N PHE A 45 0.24 -14.53 -3.19
CA PHE A 45 -1.09 -14.65 -3.77
C PHE A 45 -1.22 -16.07 -4.32
N THR A 46 -2.38 -16.69 -4.13
CA THR A 46 -2.64 -17.99 -4.75
C THR A 46 -2.75 -17.77 -6.26
N ASP A 47 -2.22 -18.67 -7.08
CA ASP A 47 -2.41 -18.64 -8.54
C ASP A 47 -3.88 -18.83 -8.95
N ASN A 48 -4.73 -19.21 -7.99
CA ASN A 48 -6.19 -19.27 -8.12
C ASN A 48 -6.89 -17.98 -7.65
N GLY A 49 -6.14 -16.96 -7.22
CA GLY A 49 -6.64 -15.67 -6.77
C GLY A 49 -7.25 -14.91 -7.94
N GLY A 50 -8.56 -14.64 -7.86
CA GLY A 50 -9.34 -14.06 -8.94
C GLY A 50 -8.67 -12.83 -9.56
N SER A 51 -8.74 -12.72 -10.88
CA SER A 51 -8.20 -11.56 -11.59
C SER A 51 -9.02 -10.30 -11.25
N LEU A 52 -8.44 -9.11 -11.46
CA LEU A 52 -9.20 -7.84 -11.35
C LEU A 52 -10.43 -7.83 -12.26
N GLU A 53 -10.39 -8.53 -13.40
CA GLU A 53 -11.54 -8.70 -14.28
C GLU A 53 -12.62 -9.59 -13.67
N ALA A 54 -12.26 -10.65 -12.93
CA ALA A 54 -13.23 -11.44 -12.19
C ALA A 54 -13.89 -10.61 -11.08
N LEU A 55 -13.10 -9.88 -10.29
CA LEU A 55 -13.61 -8.95 -9.28
C LEU A 55 -14.55 -7.89 -9.88
N ARG A 56 -14.16 -7.27 -11.00
CA ARG A 56 -15.00 -6.29 -11.71
C ARG A 56 -16.36 -6.88 -12.11
N ARG A 57 -16.39 -8.12 -12.60
CA ARG A 57 -17.63 -8.83 -12.97
C ARG A 57 -18.51 -9.10 -11.76
N ASP A 58 -17.91 -9.59 -10.67
CA ASP A 58 -18.64 -9.91 -9.44
C ASP A 58 -19.27 -8.65 -8.82
N LEU A 59 -18.50 -7.55 -8.74
CA LEU A 59 -18.99 -6.26 -8.27
C LEU A 59 -20.10 -5.69 -9.17
N SER A 60 -19.98 -5.85 -10.49
CA SER A 60 -21.02 -5.44 -11.44
C SER A 60 -22.31 -6.24 -11.28
N ALA A 61 -22.21 -7.55 -11.09
CA ALA A 61 -23.36 -8.41 -10.85
C ALA A 61 -24.06 -8.04 -9.53
N PHE A 62 -23.27 -7.87 -8.46
CA PHE A 62 -23.75 -7.48 -7.14
C PHE A 62 -24.52 -6.15 -7.16
N ALA A 63 -23.98 -5.14 -7.85
CA ALA A 63 -24.61 -3.83 -7.99
C ALA A 63 -25.93 -3.91 -8.77
N ARG A 64 -25.94 -4.69 -9.86
CA ARG A 64 -27.13 -4.86 -10.71
C ARG A 64 -28.26 -5.57 -9.96
N GLU A 65 -27.95 -6.64 -9.23
CA GLU A 65 -28.92 -7.38 -8.42
C GLU A 65 -29.63 -6.49 -7.39
N ARG A 66 -28.94 -5.46 -6.89
CA ARG A 66 -29.48 -4.50 -5.92
C ARG A 66 -30.06 -3.24 -6.57
N ASN A 67 -30.03 -3.15 -7.89
CA ASN A 67 -30.43 -1.98 -8.66
C ASN A 67 -29.66 -0.70 -8.20
N TRP A 68 -28.38 -0.85 -7.88
CA TRP A 68 -27.52 0.24 -7.40
C TRP A 68 -26.81 1.02 -8.50
N ASP A 69 -26.84 0.51 -9.74
CA ASP A 69 -26.21 1.19 -10.89
C ASP A 69 -26.68 2.64 -11.08
N GLN A 70 -27.93 2.95 -10.69
CA GLN A 70 -28.48 4.31 -10.71
C GLN A 70 -27.72 5.31 -9.80
N PHE A 71 -27.04 4.82 -8.76
CA PHE A 71 -26.27 5.63 -7.82
C PHE A 71 -24.77 5.67 -8.16
N HIS A 72 -24.31 4.75 -9.01
CA HIS A 72 -22.90 4.56 -9.36
C HIS A 72 -22.42 5.48 -10.50
N THR A 73 -22.71 6.77 -10.39
CA THR A 73 -22.08 7.76 -11.29
C THR A 73 -20.57 7.88 -10.97
N PRO A 74 -19.70 8.27 -11.92
CA PRO A 74 -18.27 8.41 -11.66
C PRO A 74 -17.93 9.33 -10.48
N ARG A 75 -18.70 10.43 -10.32
CA ARG A 75 -18.54 11.34 -9.17
C ARG A 75 -18.88 10.64 -7.85
N ASN A 76 -19.98 9.91 -7.80
CA ASN A 76 -20.42 9.26 -6.56
C ASN A 76 -19.46 8.15 -6.15
N LEU A 77 -18.98 7.34 -7.10
CA LEU A 77 -17.98 6.31 -6.84
C LEU A 77 -16.66 6.91 -6.35
N LEU A 78 -16.20 8.02 -6.95
CA LEU A 78 -15.02 8.73 -6.47
C LEU A 78 -15.20 9.23 -5.04
N LEU A 79 -16.35 9.84 -4.72
CA LEU A 79 -16.61 10.36 -3.37
C LEU A 79 -16.75 9.24 -2.34
N ALA A 80 -17.37 8.11 -2.70
CA ALA A 80 -17.43 6.93 -1.85
C ALA A 80 -16.02 6.39 -1.57
N MET A 81 -15.19 6.22 -2.61
CA MET A 81 -13.79 5.81 -2.45
C MET A 81 -12.99 6.73 -1.53
N VAL A 82 -13.20 8.05 -1.62
CA VAL A 82 -12.55 9.02 -0.70
C VAL A 82 -13.02 8.82 0.74
N GLY A 83 -14.28 8.44 0.95
CA GLY A 83 -14.81 8.02 2.23
C GLY A 83 -14.02 6.84 2.81
N GLU A 84 -13.88 5.75 2.03
CA GLU A 84 -13.15 4.55 2.48
C GLU A 84 -11.66 4.82 2.69
N VAL A 85 -11.05 5.71 1.91
CA VAL A 85 -9.68 6.18 2.19
C VAL A 85 -9.61 6.93 3.53
N GLY A 86 -10.67 7.65 3.89
CA GLY A 86 -10.85 8.27 5.19
C GLY A 86 -10.90 7.22 6.31
N GLU A 87 -11.76 6.22 6.19
CA GLU A 87 -11.89 5.12 7.16
C GLU A 87 -10.57 4.36 7.32
N LEU A 88 -9.92 4.02 6.21
CA LEU A 88 -8.57 3.47 6.20
C LEU A 88 -7.57 4.37 6.94
N SER A 89 -7.65 5.69 6.75
CA SER A 89 -6.77 6.65 7.45
C SER A 89 -7.04 6.68 8.95
N GLU A 90 -8.28 6.52 9.39
CA GLU A 90 -8.66 6.50 10.81
C GLU A 90 -8.00 5.35 11.58
N ILE A 91 -7.74 4.22 10.92
CA ILE A 91 -7.04 3.08 11.51
C ILE A 91 -5.60 3.46 11.94
N PHE A 92 -4.95 4.34 11.18
CA PHE A 92 -3.57 4.76 11.40
C PHE A 92 -3.44 6.04 12.22
N GLN A 93 -4.45 6.91 12.24
CA GLN A 93 -4.32 8.32 12.68
C GLN A 93 -3.73 8.53 14.08
N TRP A 94 -3.93 7.57 15.01
CA TRP A 94 -3.43 7.64 16.40
C TRP A 94 -2.27 6.69 16.68
N ARG A 95 -1.81 5.93 15.69
CA ARG A 95 -0.71 4.99 15.83
C ARG A 95 0.60 5.72 15.55
N GLY A 96 1.59 5.54 16.43
CA GLY A 96 2.93 6.08 16.20
C GLY A 96 3.71 5.25 15.18
N ASP A 97 4.71 5.84 14.54
CA ASP A 97 5.50 5.21 13.47
C ASP A 97 6.07 3.83 13.85
N GLY A 98 6.44 3.63 15.13
CA GLY A 98 6.96 2.35 15.62
C GLY A 98 5.94 1.20 15.56
N ALA A 99 4.65 1.49 15.71
CA ALA A 99 3.57 0.52 15.60
C ALA A 99 3.16 0.25 14.14
N CYS A 100 3.60 1.08 13.19
CA CYS A 100 3.28 0.99 11.76
C CYS A 100 4.46 0.46 10.94
N THR A 101 5.21 -0.47 11.52
CA THR A 101 6.33 -1.14 10.84
C THR A 101 5.84 -2.29 9.95
N PRO A 102 6.58 -2.66 8.88
CA PRO A 102 6.20 -3.77 8.02
C PRO A 102 5.91 -5.05 8.79
N GLY A 103 4.81 -5.73 8.46
CA GLY A 103 4.34 -6.92 9.16
C GLY A 103 3.43 -6.64 10.36
N LEU A 104 3.29 -5.37 10.78
CA LEU A 104 2.34 -4.92 11.80
C LEU A 104 2.41 -5.81 13.08
N PRO A 105 3.58 -5.91 13.73
CA PRO A 105 3.81 -6.86 14.82
C PRO A 105 2.94 -6.58 16.06
N ASP A 106 2.66 -5.31 16.34
CA ASP A 106 1.87 -4.87 17.50
C ASP A 106 0.36 -4.76 17.21
N TRP A 107 -0.08 -5.26 16.07
CA TRP A 107 -1.48 -5.23 15.65
C TRP A 107 -2.16 -6.56 15.98
N THR A 108 -3.35 -6.47 16.56
CA THR A 108 -4.20 -7.64 16.82
C THR A 108 -4.73 -8.21 15.50
N ASP A 109 -5.19 -9.47 15.52
CA ASP A 109 -5.84 -10.07 14.35
C ASP A 109 -7.10 -9.30 13.92
N GLN A 110 -7.79 -8.69 14.88
CA GLN A 110 -8.93 -7.82 14.62
C GLN A 110 -8.50 -6.54 13.90
N ASP A 111 -7.41 -5.89 14.35
CA ASP A 111 -6.87 -4.70 13.67
C ASP A 111 -6.48 -5.02 12.22
N LYS A 112 -5.86 -6.18 11.99
CA LYS A 112 -5.44 -6.63 10.66
C LYS A 112 -6.61 -6.99 9.76
N THR A 113 -7.65 -7.61 10.33
CA THR A 113 -8.91 -7.87 9.62
C THR A 113 -9.54 -6.55 9.18
N HIS A 114 -9.71 -5.61 10.11
CA HIS A 114 -10.33 -4.32 9.83
C HIS A 114 -9.52 -3.50 8.80
N LEU A 115 -8.19 -3.50 8.89
CA LEU A 115 -7.32 -2.94 7.86
C LEU A 115 -7.58 -3.57 6.48
N GLY A 116 -7.73 -4.89 6.44
CA GLY A 116 -8.03 -5.62 5.21
C GLY A 116 -9.40 -5.26 4.62
N GLU A 117 -10.41 -5.03 5.46
CA GLU A 117 -11.75 -4.59 5.07
C GLU A 117 -11.68 -3.22 4.37
N GLU A 118 -11.10 -2.21 5.02
CA GLU A 118 -11.01 -0.86 4.44
C GLU A 118 -10.14 -0.83 3.16
N MET A 119 -9.06 -1.60 3.13
CA MET A 119 -8.24 -1.76 1.91
C MET A 119 -9.06 -2.41 0.77
N ALA A 120 -9.90 -3.39 1.10
CA ALA A 120 -10.76 -4.05 0.12
C ALA A 120 -11.85 -3.08 -0.39
N ASP A 121 -12.41 -2.24 0.47
CA ASP A 121 -13.44 -1.27 0.06
C ASP A 121 -12.87 -0.18 -0.85
N VAL A 122 -11.67 0.35 -0.55
CA VAL A 122 -10.94 1.24 -1.46
C VAL A 122 -10.71 0.58 -2.82
N LEU A 123 -10.27 -0.69 -2.84
CA LEU A 123 -10.06 -1.44 -4.08
C LEU A 123 -11.38 -1.65 -4.85
N CYS A 124 -12.45 -2.02 -4.16
CA CYS A 124 -13.77 -2.24 -4.76
C CYS A 124 -14.27 -0.99 -5.48
N TYR A 125 -14.21 0.18 -4.84
CA TYR A 125 -14.62 1.42 -5.49
C TYR A 125 -13.67 1.85 -6.61
N MET A 126 -12.36 1.62 -6.47
CA MET A 126 -11.40 1.88 -7.54
C MET A 126 -11.72 1.04 -8.79
N VAL A 127 -11.98 -0.26 -8.62
CA VAL A 127 -12.37 -1.15 -9.72
C VAL A 127 -13.70 -0.74 -10.31
N ARG A 128 -14.71 -0.38 -9.50
CA ARG A 128 -16.01 0.11 -9.97
C ARG A 128 -15.92 1.45 -10.71
N LEU A 129 -15.04 2.35 -10.29
CA LEU A 129 -14.81 3.63 -10.96
C LEU A 129 -14.10 3.46 -12.30
N GLY A 130 -13.16 2.51 -12.38
CA GLY A 130 -12.47 2.15 -13.62
C GLY A 130 -13.30 1.26 -14.55
N ASP A 131 -14.40 0.68 -14.06
CA ASP A 131 -15.35 -0.05 -14.88
C ASP A 131 -16.15 0.94 -15.73
N PRO A 132 -16.03 0.92 -17.06
CA PRO A 132 -16.71 1.87 -17.92
C PRO A 132 -18.25 1.76 -17.86
N GLY A 133 -18.80 0.74 -17.18
CA GLY A 133 -20.21 0.70 -16.78
C GLY A 133 -21.19 1.03 -17.91
N GLN A 134 -21.34 0.11 -18.88
CA GLN A 134 -22.40 0.02 -19.91
C GLN A 134 -23.07 1.34 -20.32
N GLY A 135 -22.39 2.12 -21.17
CA GLY A 135 -23.08 2.92 -22.19
C GLY A 135 -23.69 2.03 -23.28
#